data_AF-A0A2I1E2W7-F1
#
_entry.id   AF-A0A2I1E2W7-F1
#
_cell.length_a   1.000
_cell.length_b   1.000
_cell.length_c   1.000
_cell.angle_alpha   90.00
_cell.angle_beta   90.00
_cell.angle_gamma   90.00
#
_symmetry.space_group_name_H-M   'P 1'
#
loop_
_entity.id
_entity.type
_entity.pdbx_description
1 polymer ?
#
loop_
_entity_poly.entity_id
_entity_poly.type
_entity_poly.pdbx_seq_one_letter_code
_entity_poly.pdbx_strand_id
1 'polypeptide(L)' 'MSQIRRSGLQTEVINFYRICCRAVRKKPIEAQNRFQQFVRSQFRQHTISPRDHNMIEYMLRKGKRQLEVYENDSVKDIHS' A
#
# COMPACT_ATOMS: atom_id res chain seq x y z
N MET A 1 1.96 -24.48 -10.90
CA MET A 1 2.09 -23.67 -9.67
C MET A 1 0.83 -23.85 -8.85
N SER A 2 0.92 -24.34 -7.62
CA SER A 2 -0.26 -24.50 -6.75
C SER A 2 -0.87 -23.12 -6.47
N GLN A 3 -2.18 -22.99 -6.72
CA GLN A 3 -2.91 -21.77 -6.45
C GLN A 3 -3.04 -21.61 -4.93
N ILE A 4 -2.22 -20.73 -4.33
CA ILE A 4 -2.33 -20.38 -2.92
C ILE A 4 -3.74 -19.82 -2.70
N ARG A 5 -4.58 -20.56 -1.96
CA ARG A 5 -5.89 -20.07 -1.53
C ARG A 5 -5.69 -18.99 -0.49
N ARG A 6 -6.10 -17.78 -0.83
CA ARG A 6 -6.03 -16.60 0.05
C ARG A 6 -7.42 -16.29 0.56
N SER A 7 -7.52 -15.80 1.80
CA SER A 7 -8.78 -15.26 2.30
C SER A 7 -9.19 -14.00 1.51
N GLY A 8 -10.46 -13.58 1.64
CA GLY A 8 -10.93 -12.34 1.04
C GLY A 8 -10.08 -11.14 1.50
N LEU A 9 -9.81 -11.06 2.80
CA LEU A 9 -8.99 -10.01 3.40
C LEU A 9 -7.54 -10.03 2.89
N GLN A 10 -6.91 -11.20 2.77
CA GLN A 10 -5.57 -11.32 2.19
C GLN A 10 -5.54 -10.87 0.72
N THR A 11 -6.58 -11.20 -0.04
CA THR A 11 -6.73 -10.75 -1.42
C THR A 11 -6.88 -9.24 -1.50
N GLU A 12 -7.63 -8.64 -0.57
CA GLU A 12 -7.80 -7.19 -0.46
C GLU A 12 -6.47 -6.49 -0.15
N VAL A 13 -5.67 -6.99 0.79
CA VAL A 13 -4.33 -6.45 1.09
C VAL A 13 -3.42 -6.45 -0.14
N ILE A 14 -3.41 -7.55 -0.90
CA ILE A 14 -2.59 -7.65 -2.12
C ILE A 14 -3.09 -6.68 -3.20
N ASN A 15 -4.40 -6.60 -3.38
CA ASN A 15 -4.99 -5.67 -4.34
C ASN A 15 -4.69 -4.21 -3.95
N PHE A 16 -4.78 -3.88 -2.66
CA PHE A 16 -4.43 -2.57 -2.15
C PHE A 16 -2.96 -2.23 -2.41
N TYR A 17 -2.02 -3.14 -2.13
CA TYR A 17 -0.60 -2.95 -2.45
C TYR A 17 -0.38 -2.68 -3.96
N ARG A 18 -1.07 -3.42 -4.83
CA ARG A 18 -1.00 -3.22 -6.30
C ARG A 18 -1.56 -1.86 -6.71
N ILE A 19 -2.63 -1.39 -6.08
CA ILE A 19 -3.18 -0.05 -6.31
C ILE A 19 -2.15 1.00 -5.93
N CYS A 20 -1.53 0.91 -4.75
CA CYS A 20 -0.46 1.83 -4.33
C CYS A 20 0.66 1.87 -5.39
N CYS A 21 1.15 0.72 -5.84
CA CYS A 21 2.17 0.65 -6.89
C CYS A 21 1.74 1.30 -8.22
N ARG A 22 0.46 1.24 -8.59
CA ARG A 22 -0.08 1.93 -9.78
C ARG A 22 -0.15 3.44 -9.56
N ALA A 23 -0.56 3.88 -8.38
CA ALA A 23 -0.57 5.30 -8.02
C ALA A 23 0.83 5.92 -8.12
N VAL A 24 1.88 5.19 -7.71
CA VAL A 24 3.26 5.66 -7.86
C VAL A 24 3.63 5.94 -9.31
N ARG A 25 3.14 5.14 -10.28
CA ARG A 25 3.41 5.36 -11.71
C ARG A 25 2.82 6.66 -12.25
N LYS A 26 1.87 7.27 -11.54
CA LYS A 26 1.30 8.57 -11.91
C LYS A 26 2.16 9.76 -11.43
N LYS A 27 3.16 9.51 -10.58
CA LYS A 27 4.05 10.55 -10.03
C LYS A 27 5.21 10.87 -10.97
N PRO A 28 5.83 12.07 -10.86
CA PRO A 28 7.02 12.44 -11.63
C PRO A 28 8.12 11.38 -11.49
N ILE A 29 8.81 11.07 -12.60
CA ILE A 29 9.77 9.96 -12.72
C ILE A 29 10.83 10.04 -11.61
N GLU A 30 11.27 11.26 -11.30
CA GLU A 30 12.30 11.57 -10.30
C GLU A 30 11.86 11.17 -8.88
N ALA A 31 10.56 11.26 -8.59
CA ALA A 31 9.99 10.95 -7.28
C ALA A 31 9.53 9.48 -7.17
N GLN A 32 9.27 8.78 -8.29
CA GLN A 32 8.69 7.42 -8.27
C GLN A 32 9.47 6.45 -7.39
N ASN A 33 10.81 6.48 -7.45
CA ASN A 33 11.65 5.59 -6.63
C ASN A 33 11.42 5.81 -5.13
N ARG A 34 11.27 7.07 -4.68
CA ARG A 34 11.02 7.39 -3.27
C ARG A 34 9.64 6.93 -2.83
N PHE A 35 8.62 7.18 -3.65
CA PHE A 35 7.27 6.68 -3.41
C PHE A 35 7.21 5.14 -3.35
N GLN A 36 7.92 4.44 -4.23
CA GLN A 36 7.99 2.97 -4.18
C GLN A 36 8.64 2.48 -2.89
N GLN A 37 9.75 3.10 -2.47
CA GLN A 37 10.43 2.77 -1.23
C GLN A 37 9.54 3.05 -0.01
N PHE A 38 8.84 4.18 0.00
CA PHE A 38 7.88 4.55 1.04
C PHE A 38 6.73 3.52 1.15
N VAL A 39 6.07 3.19 0.04
CA VAL A 39 5.01 2.15 0.05
C VAL A 39 5.57 0.83 0.58
N ARG A 40 6.75 0.43 0.11
CA ARG A 40 7.41 -0.81 0.55
C ARG A 40 7.77 -0.80 2.04
N SER A 41 8.20 0.34 2.60
CA SER A 41 8.53 0.45 4.02
C SER A 41 7.26 0.39 4.87
N GLN A 42 6.20 1.08 4.50
CA GLN A 42 4.92 1.07 5.23
C GLN A 42 4.32 -0.34 5.35
N PHE A 43 4.35 -1.14 4.29
CA PHE A 43 3.86 -2.53 4.34
C PHE A 43 4.77 -3.48 5.11
N ARG A 44 6.06 -3.15 5.30
CA ARG A 44 7.02 -3.97 6.06
C ARG A 44 7.20 -3.53 7.51
N GLN A 45 6.84 -2.30 7.85
CA GLN A 45 7.03 -1.71 9.18
C GLN A 45 6.22 -2.43 10.27
N HIS A 46 5.12 -3.08 9.89
CA HIS A 46 4.23 -3.74 10.83
C HIS A 46 4.32 -5.27 10.72
N THR A 47 4.70 -5.93 11.81
CA THR A 47 4.58 -7.39 11.96
C THR A 47 3.18 -7.71 12.47
N ILE A 48 2.20 -7.81 11.56
CA ILE A 48 0.81 -8.12 11.91
C ILE A 48 0.59 -9.63 11.76
N SER A 49 0.00 -10.25 12.77
CA SER A 49 -0.42 -11.65 12.68
C SER A 49 -1.49 -11.80 11.60
N PRO A 50 -1.39 -12.79 10.68
CA PRO A 50 -2.43 -13.06 9.70
C PRO A 50 -3.81 -13.38 10.30
N ARG A 51 -3.88 -13.71 11.60
CA ARG A 51 -5.11 -14.01 12.34
C ARG A 51 -5.75 -12.76 12.96
N ASP A 52 -5.04 -11.65 13.02
CA ASP A 52 -5.55 -10.39 13.59
C ASP A 52 -6.31 -9.61 12.52
N HIS A 53 -7.51 -10.08 12.20
CA HIS A 53 -8.33 -9.51 11.13
C HIS A 53 -8.70 -8.05 11.42
N ASN A 54 -8.99 -7.71 12.69
CA ASN A 54 -9.35 -6.36 13.11
C ASN A 54 -8.22 -5.36 12.85
N MET A 55 -6.98 -5.72 13.18
CA MET A 55 -5.81 -4.87 12.91
C MET A 55 -5.56 -4.73 11.40
N ILE A 56 -5.68 -5.82 10.63
CA ILE A 56 -5.51 -5.78 9.18
C ILE A 56 -6.54 -4.85 8.53
N GLU A 57 -7.81 -4.96 8.92
CA GLU A 57 -8.88 -4.09 8.43
C GLU A 57 -8.66 -2.62 8.82
N TYR A 58 -8.22 -2.37 10.06
CA TYR A 58 -7.87 -1.04 10.51
C TYR A 58 -6.74 -0.43 9.66
N MET A 59 -5.66 -1.19 9.43
CA MET A 59 -4.54 -0.74 8.62
C MET A 59 -4.91 -0.55 7.16
N LEU A 60 -5.76 -1.40 6.58
CA LEU A 60 -6.31 -1.23 5.24
C LEU A 60 -7.08 0.09 5.12
N ARG A 61 -7.97 0.38 6.07
CA ARG A 61 -8.74 1.63 6.08
C ARG A 61 -7.84 2.85 6.23
N LYS A 62 -6.85 2.79 7.12
CA LYS A 62 -5.85 3.85 7.31
C LYS A 62 -5.03 4.07 6.03
N GLY A 63 -4.56 3.00 5.41
CA GLY A 63 -3.79 3.05 4.17
C GLY A 63 -4.59 3.63 3.00
N LYS A 64 -5.86 3.26 2.85
CA LYS A 64 -6.74 3.82 1.80
C LYS A 64 -6.87 5.34 1.92
N ARG A 65 -7.10 5.84 3.14
CA ARG A 65 -7.14 7.30 3.40
C ARG A 65 -5.81 7.99 3.08
N GLN A 66 -4.68 7.36 3.41
CA GLN A 66 -3.37 7.90 3.05
C GLN A 66 -3.17 7.94 1.53
N LEU A 67 -3.58 6.89 0.83
CA LEU A 67 -3.49 6.82 -0.63
C LEU A 67 -4.29 7.94 -1.29
N GLU A 68 -5.50 8.24 -0.82
CA GLU A 68 -6.32 9.36 -1.34
C GLU A 68 -5.57 10.70 -1.26
N VAL A 69 -4.83 10.93 -0.16
CA VAL A 69 -4.00 12.12 0.01
C VAL A 69 -2.81 12.11 -0.95
N TYR A 70 -2.11 10.98 -1.05
CA TYR A 70 -0.92 10.86 -1.90
C TYR A 70 -1.25 10.81 -3.39
N GLU A 71 -2.44 10.38 -3.79
CA GLU A 71 -2.88 10.42 -5.19
C GLU A 71 -3.15 11.84 -5.68
N ASN A 72 -3.37 12.81 -4.78
CA ASN A 72 -3.58 14.20 -5.16
C ASN A 72 -2.37 14.76 -5.94
N ASP A 73 -2.63 15.47 -7.03
CA ASP A 73 -1.61 16.05 -7.92
C ASP A 73 -0.77 17.14 -7.27
N SER A 74 -1.25 17.72 -6.17
CA SER A 74 -0.47 18.65 -5.33
C SER A 74 0.72 17.97 -4.64
N VAL A 75 0.63 16.66 -4.38
CA VAL A 75 1.71 15.90 -3.75
C VAL A 75 2.62 15.32 -4.82
N LYS A 76 3.69 16.05 -5.14
CA LYS A 76 4.63 15.69 -6.22
C LYS A 76 5.83 14.89 -5.75
N ASP A 77 6.17 14.94 -4.47
CA ASP A 77 7.35 14.29 -3.90
C ASP A 77 7.12 13.85 -2.45
N ILE A 78 7.93 12.90 -1.98
CA ILE A 78 8.02 12.47 -0.58
C ILE A 78 9.48 12.47 -0.17
N HIS A 79 9.77 13.20 0.91
CA HIS A 79 11.02 13.09 1.65
C HIS A 79 10.71 12.30 2.92
N SER A 80 11.11 11.03 2.93
CA SER A 80 11.05 10.13 4.08
C SER A 80 12.44 9.92 4.64
#